data_AF-A0A1U7MSH4-F1
#
_entry.id   AF-A0A1U7MSH4-F1
#
_cell.length_a   1.000
_cell.length_b   1.000
_cell.length_c   1.000
_cell.angle_alpha   90.00
_cell.angle_beta   90.00
_cell.angle_gamma   90.00
#
_symmetry.space_group_name_H-M   'P 1'
#
loop_
_entity.id
_entity.type
_entity.pdbx_description
1 polymer ?
#
loop_
_entity_poly.entity_id
_entity_poly.type
_entity_poly.pdbx_seq_one_letter_code
_entity_poly.pdbx_strand_id
1 'polypeptide(L)'
;MDGRDYWHLDEPPADEPAQPRAHLLQVLDETYRGFQESRWLLDERGVVPRGRERSLGMVLLDGQLVASWRDRRTASTVRFEVSPHRALAAAEVAAVEEAAQRYAAFLGLAGEVSVATG
;
A
#
# COMPACT_ATOMS: atom_id res chain seq x y z
N MET A 1 -14.80 8.14 14.02
CA MET A 1 -14.76 6.75 14.52
C MET A 1 -13.87 6.68 15.76
N ASP A 2 -14.07 5.71 16.66
CA ASP A 2 -13.33 5.57 17.93
C ASP A 2 -13.24 6.84 18.81
N GLY A 3 -14.37 7.54 19.00
CA GLY A 3 -14.44 8.70 19.89
C GLY A 3 -13.67 9.93 19.42
N ARG A 4 -13.28 9.97 18.14
CA ARG A 4 -12.70 11.15 17.49
C ARG A 4 -13.61 11.73 16.43
N ASP A 5 -13.70 13.05 16.45
CA ASP A 5 -14.41 13.84 15.46
C ASP A 5 -13.51 14.07 14.25
N TYR A 6 -14.02 13.69 13.08
CA TYR A 6 -13.38 13.92 11.79
C TYR A 6 -14.26 14.89 11.00
N TRP A 7 -13.64 15.90 10.42
CA TRP A 7 -14.32 16.85 9.55
C TRP A 7 -14.04 16.46 8.11
N HIS A 8 -15.10 16.12 7.38
CA HIS A 8 -15.06 15.87 5.95
C HIS A 8 -15.68 17.08 5.24
N LEU A 9 -15.13 17.47 4.10
CA LEU A 9 -15.85 18.33 3.17
C LEU A 9 -16.98 17.49 2.55
N ASP A 10 -18.13 18.11 2.28
CA ASP A 10 -19.22 17.46 1.55
C ASP A 10 -18.77 17.17 0.10
N GLU A 11 -18.07 16.07 -0.08
CA GLU A 11 -17.74 15.50 -1.39
C GLU A 11 -18.80 14.45 -1.74
N PRO A 12 -19.28 14.41 -3.00
CA PRO A 12 -20.16 13.34 -3.43
C PRO A 12 -19.47 11.98 -3.22
N PRO A 13 -20.21 10.94 -2.79
CA PRO A 13 -19.62 9.61 -2.63
C PRO A 13 -18.98 9.21 -3.95
N ALA A 14 -17.68 8.89 -3.91
CA ALA A 14 -17.00 8.35 -5.06
C ALA A 14 -17.63 7.00 -5.40
N ASP A 15 -17.89 6.75 -6.68
CA ASP A 15 -18.32 5.42 -7.14
C ASP A 15 -17.28 4.39 -6.69
N GLU A 16 -17.73 3.32 -6.03
CA GLU A 16 -16.84 2.21 -5.71
C GLU A 16 -16.30 1.63 -7.04
N PRO A 17 -14.97 1.54 -7.20
CA PRO A 17 -14.41 1.07 -8.44
C PRO A 17 -14.84 -0.39 -8.68
N ALA A 18 -15.20 -0.72 -9.93
CA ALA A 18 -15.61 -2.07 -10.30
C ALA A 18 -14.49 -3.13 -10.13
N GLN A 19 -13.25 -2.69 -9.95
CA GLN A 19 -12.07 -3.52 -9.69
C GLN A 19 -11.19 -2.86 -8.62
N PRO A 20 -10.52 -3.64 -7.76
CA PRO A 20 -9.67 -3.09 -6.70
C PRO A 20 -8.51 -2.30 -7.29
N ARG A 21 -8.20 -1.15 -6.71
CA ARG A 21 -7.09 -0.30 -7.15
C ARG A 21 -5.98 -0.29 -6.12
N ALA A 22 -4.79 -0.74 -6.53
CA ALA A 22 -3.62 -0.76 -5.67
C ALA A 22 -2.64 0.39 -5.93
N HIS A 23 -1.94 0.82 -4.87
CA HIS A 23 -0.82 1.76 -4.92
C HIS A 23 0.34 1.27 -4.04
N LEU A 24 1.56 1.34 -4.58
CA LEU A 24 2.80 1.11 -3.83
C LEU A 24 3.41 2.48 -3.46
N LEU A 25 3.41 2.82 -2.18
CA LEU A 25 3.95 4.08 -1.68
C LEU A 25 5.22 3.82 -0.87
N GLN A 26 6.25 4.65 -1.05
CA GLN A 26 7.44 4.58 -0.20
C GLN A 26 7.18 5.24 1.15
N VAL A 27 7.72 4.68 2.22
CA VAL A 27 7.61 5.17 3.60
C VAL A 27 8.43 6.47 3.83
N LEU A 28 9.21 6.91 2.84
CA LEU A 28 10.11 8.07 2.93
C LEU A 28 9.47 9.41 2.57
N ASP A 29 8.15 9.49 2.41
CA ASP A 29 7.46 10.77 2.37
C ASP A 29 7.26 11.34 3.78
N GLU A 30 7.24 12.66 3.90
CA GLU A 30 7.30 13.46 5.14
C GLU A 30 6.19 13.12 6.17
N THR A 31 5.24 12.27 5.77
CA THR A 31 4.13 11.70 6.55
C THR A 31 4.54 10.67 7.62
N TYR A 32 5.71 10.02 7.53
CA TYR A 32 6.07 8.96 8.49
C TYR A 32 6.77 9.45 9.77
N ARG A 33 7.52 10.56 9.72
CA ARG A 33 8.28 11.06 10.88
C ARG A 33 7.52 12.10 11.72
N GLY A 34 6.47 12.70 11.17
CA GLY A 34 5.73 13.78 11.84
C GLY A 34 4.63 13.30 12.79
N PHE A 35 3.85 12.28 12.42
CA PHE A 35 2.63 11.93 13.14
C PHE A 35 2.35 10.42 13.15
N GLN A 36 2.66 9.76 14.27
CA GLN A 36 2.29 8.36 14.50
C GLN A 36 0.77 8.11 14.40
N GLU A 37 -0.04 9.18 14.48
CA GLU A 37 -1.49 9.11 14.37
C GLU A 37 -2.03 9.00 12.92
N SER A 38 -1.24 9.31 11.90
CA SER A 38 -1.70 9.23 10.49
C SER A 38 -1.86 7.80 10.00
N ARG A 39 -1.24 6.82 10.66
CA ARG A 39 -1.45 5.38 10.38
C ARG A 39 -2.90 4.95 10.58
N TRP A 40 -3.61 5.58 11.52
CA TRP A 40 -5.02 5.28 11.79
C TRP A 40 -5.95 5.69 10.64
N LEU A 41 -5.52 6.61 9.78
CA LEU A 41 -6.29 7.02 8.60
C LEU A 41 -6.19 6.00 7.45
N LEU A 42 -5.09 5.24 7.38
CA LEU A 42 -4.83 4.29 6.29
C LEU A 42 -5.15 2.84 6.65
N ASP A 43 -5.34 2.54 7.94
CA ASP A 43 -5.74 1.20 8.42
C ASP A 43 -7.07 1.26 9.18
N GLU A 44 -8.12 1.70 8.49
CA GLU A 44 -9.48 1.80 9.04
C GLU A 44 -9.93 0.47 9.68
N ARG A 45 -9.56 -0.66 9.04
CA ARG A 45 -9.96 -2.00 9.48
C ARG A 45 -9.04 -2.63 10.54
N GLY A 46 -7.97 -1.95 10.96
CA GLY A 46 -7.08 -2.42 12.02
C GLY A 46 -6.30 -3.71 11.70
N VAL A 47 -5.97 -3.94 10.44
CA VAL A 47 -5.33 -5.17 9.94
C VAL A 47 -3.82 -5.19 10.27
N VAL A 48 -3.20 -4.03 10.51
CA VAL A 48 -1.75 -3.91 10.62
C VAL A 48 -1.27 -4.13 12.06
N PRO A 49 -0.32 -5.05 12.32
CA PRO A 49 0.26 -5.24 13.65
C PRO A 49 0.91 -3.97 14.21
N ARG A 50 0.64 -3.66 15.48
CA ARG A 50 1.18 -2.49 16.17
C ARG A 50 2.66 -2.69 16.51
N GLY A 51 3.55 -2.17 15.67
CA GLY A 51 5.00 -2.29 15.84
C GLY A 51 5.81 -1.27 15.01
N ARG A 52 7.14 -1.32 15.16
CA ARG A 52 8.04 -0.52 14.32
C ARG A 52 8.12 -1.13 12.93
N GLU A 53 7.47 -0.48 11.96
CA GLU A 53 7.52 -0.87 10.55
C GLU A 53 8.95 -0.70 10.01
N ARG A 54 9.53 -1.81 9.53
CA ARG A 54 10.89 -1.87 8.96
C ARG A 54 10.88 -1.89 7.44
N SER A 55 9.70 -1.86 6.84
CA SER A 55 9.50 -1.93 5.40
C SER A 55 9.78 -0.58 4.73
N LEU A 56 10.26 -0.63 3.48
CA LEU A 56 10.57 0.56 2.68
C LEU A 56 9.31 1.21 2.13
N GLY A 57 8.22 0.45 2.02
CA GLY A 57 6.97 0.91 1.45
C GLY A 57 5.74 0.19 1.99
N MET A 58 4.59 0.73 1.62
CA MET A 58 3.26 0.24 1.95
C MET A 58 2.43 0.02 0.68
N VAL A 59 1.50 -0.93 0.74
CA VAL A 59 0.52 -1.21 -0.31
C VAL A 59 -0.85 -0.78 0.19
N LEU A 60 -1.48 0.14 -0.54
CA LEU A 60 -2.86 0.53 -0.33
C LEU A 60 -3.75 -0.15 -1.38
N LEU A 61 -4.85 -0.76 -0.96
CA LEU A 61 -5.96 -1.20 -1.81
C LEU A 61 -7.19 -0.37 -1.47
N ASP A 62 -7.66 0.43 -2.42
CA ASP A 62 -8.82 1.33 -2.23
C ASP A 62 -8.73 2.16 -0.93
N GLY A 63 -7.53 2.66 -0.64
CA GLY A 63 -7.22 3.47 0.55
C GLY A 63 -6.86 2.66 1.81
N GLN A 64 -7.10 1.35 1.85
CA GLN A 64 -6.77 0.49 2.97
C GLN A 64 -5.35 -0.07 2.85
N LEU A 65 -4.55 0.06 3.90
CA LEU A 65 -3.25 -0.59 4.05
C LEU A 65 -3.42 -2.10 4.21
N VAL A 66 -2.88 -2.87 3.26
CA VAL A 66 -3.05 -4.34 3.22
C VAL A 66 -1.75 -5.12 3.23
N ALA A 67 -0.64 -4.49 2.89
CA ALA A 67 0.67 -5.13 2.85
C ALA A 67 1.79 -4.12 3.06
N SER A 68 2.92 -4.60 3.56
CA SER A 68 4.18 -3.88 3.49
C SER A 68 5.01 -4.40 2.32
N TRP A 69 5.96 -3.60 1.83
CA TRP A 69 6.86 -4.06 0.78
C TRP A 69 8.28 -3.51 0.94
N ARG A 70 9.21 -4.21 0.30
CA ARG A 70 10.58 -3.73 0.06
C ARG A 70 10.99 -4.05 -1.37
N ASP A 71 11.89 -3.26 -1.92
CA ASP A 71 12.46 -3.51 -3.24
C ASP A 71 13.92 -3.97 -3.16
N ARG A 72 14.32 -4.73 -4.19
CA ARG A 72 15.71 -5.00 -4.54
C ARG A 72 15.93 -4.54 -5.97
N ARG A 73 16.92 -3.69 -6.18
CA ARG A 73 17.24 -3.13 -7.50
C ARG A 73 18.54 -3.70 -8.04
N THR A 74 18.57 -3.89 -9.35
CA THR A 74 19.80 -4.07 -10.14
C THR A 74 19.94 -2.89 -11.09
N ALA A 75 20.89 -2.96 -12.03
CA ALA A 75 21.05 -1.94 -13.07
C ALA A 75 19.87 -1.89 -14.06
N SER A 76 19.08 -2.97 -14.19
CA SER A 76 18.01 -3.09 -15.19
C SER A 76 16.68 -3.60 -14.64
N THR A 77 16.66 -4.08 -13.39
CA THR A 77 15.46 -4.68 -12.80
C THR A 77 15.17 -4.12 -11.41
N VAL A 78 13.91 -4.14 -11.03
CA VAL A 78 13.44 -3.93 -9.67
C VAL A 78 12.49 -5.06 -9.29
N ARG A 79 12.79 -5.72 -8.16
CA ARG A 79 11.92 -6.74 -7.59
C ARG A 79 11.24 -6.22 -6.34
N PHE A 80 9.91 -6.20 -6.34
CA PHE A 80 9.08 -5.86 -5.19
C PHE A 80 8.71 -7.12 -4.41
N GLU A 81 9.18 -7.19 -3.17
CA GLU A 81 8.82 -8.23 -2.21
C GLU A 81 7.69 -7.72 -1.32
N VAL A 82 6.46 -8.19 -1.58
CA VAL A 82 5.24 -7.78 -0.90
C VAL A 82 4.91 -8.79 0.21
N SER A 83 4.69 -8.27 1.43
CA SER A 83 4.32 -9.03 2.63
C SER A 83 2.90 -8.63 3.07
N PRO A 84 1.87 -9.40 2.69
CA PRO A 84 0.50 -9.10 3.10
C PRO A 84 0.29 -9.19 4.61
N HIS A 85 -0.54 -8.31 5.15
CA HIS A 85 -1.02 -8.36 6.54
C HIS A 85 -2.26 -9.26 6.70
N ARG A 86 -2.89 -9.63 5.57
CA ARG A 86 -3.97 -10.62 5.46
C ARG A 86 -3.84 -11.38 4.14
N ALA A 87 -4.57 -12.48 4.00
CA ALA A 87 -4.72 -13.12 2.70
C ALA A 87 -5.31 -12.13 1.68
N LEU A 88 -4.71 -12.08 0.49
CA LEU A 88 -5.19 -11.28 -0.65
C LEU A 88 -5.94 -12.18 -1.64
N ALA A 89 -7.07 -11.70 -2.15
CA ALA A 89 -7.77 -12.35 -3.24
C ALA A 89 -6.98 -12.23 -4.56
N ALA A 90 -7.27 -13.10 -5.53
CA ALA A 90 -6.56 -13.08 -6.82
C ALA A 90 -6.65 -11.72 -7.55
N ALA A 91 -7.81 -11.06 -7.50
CA ALA A 91 -7.98 -9.74 -8.08
C ALA A 91 -7.15 -8.65 -7.36
N GLU A 92 -6.99 -8.77 -6.05
CA GLU A 92 -6.16 -7.87 -5.26
C GLU A 92 -4.68 -8.06 -5.55
N VAL A 93 -4.23 -9.32 -5.71
CA VAL A 93 -2.86 -9.64 -6.14
C VAL A 93 -2.59 -9.04 -7.52
N ALA A 94 -3.51 -9.22 -8.49
CA ALA A 94 -3.37 -8.66 -9.82
C ALA A 94 -3.27 -7.11 -9.79
N ALA A 95 -4.08 -6.45 -8.95
CA ALA A 95 -4.00 -5.00 -8.79
C ALA A 95 -2.65 -4.55 -8.21
N VAL A 96 -2.11 -5.28 -7.22
CA VAL A 96 -0.78 -5.03 -6.65
C VAL A 96 0.32 -5.21 -7.70
N GLU A 97 0.23 -6.26 -8.51
CA GLU A 97 1.17 -6.50 -9.60
C GLU A 97 1.14 -5.37 -10.63
N GLU A 98 -0.04 -4.92 -11.05
CA GLU A 98 -0.19 -3.80 -11.98
C GLU A 98 0.44 -2.51 -11.39
N ALA A 99 0.18 -2.22 -10.11
CA ALA A 99 0.74 -1.07 -9.43
C ALA A 99 2.27 -1.11 -9.36
N ALA A 100 2.85 -2.28 -9.10
CA ALA A 100 4.29 -2.49 -9.11
C ALA A 100 4.90 -2.34 -10.51
N GLN A 101 4.19 -2.77 -11.57
CA GLN A 101 4.64 -2.54 -12.94
C GLN A 101 4.65 -1.05 -13.30
N ARG A 102 3.63 -0.29 -12.90
CA ARG A 102 3.63 1.18 -13.07
C ARG A 102 4.80 1.83 -12.33
N TYR A 103 5.11 1.34 -11.11
CA TYR A 103 6.26 1.81 -10.35
C TYR A 103 7.58 1.49 -11.08
N ALA A 104 7.76 0.25 -11.55
CA ALA A 104 8.97 -0.16 -12.28
C ALA A 104 9.17 0.67 -13.55
N ALA A 105 8.10 0.90 -14.31
CA ALA A 105 8.12 1.74 -15.50
C ALA A 105 8.54 3.19 -15.17
N PHE A 106 8.03 3.75 -14.08
CA PHE A 106 8.48 5.07 -13.58
C PHE A 106 9.98 5.10 -13.27
N LEU A 107 10.53 4.02 -12.72
CA LEU A 107 11.97 3.89 -12.46
C LEU A 107 12.81 3.61 -13.73
N GLY A 108 12.18 3.33 -14.88
CA GLY A 108 12.87 2.90 -16.10
C GLY A 108 13.50 1.50 -15.99
N LEU A 109 12.95 0.63 -15.13
CA LEU A 109 13.46 -0.73 -14.88
C LEU A 109 12.39 -1.78 -15.24
N ALA A 110 12.82 -3.01 -15.52
CA ALA A 110 11.91 -4.14 -15.61
C ALA A 110 11.37 -4.51 -14.21
N GLY A 111 10.06 -4.67 -14.08
CA GLY A 111 9.38 -4.94 -12.82
C GLY A 111 9.13 -6.41 -12.56
N GLU A 112 9.53 -6.89 -11.39
CA GLU A 112 9.19 -8.21 -10.86
C GLU A 112 8.45 -8.06 -9.54
N VAL A 113 7.48 -8.95 -9.28
CA VAL A 113 6.69 -8.94 -8.04
C VAL A 113 6.72 -10.33 -7.44
N SER A 114 6.93 -10.41 -6.13
CA SER A 114 6.68 -11.61 -5.35
C SER A 114 5.83 -11.27 -4.15
N VAL A 115 4.64 -11.85 -4.08
CA VAL A 115 3.71 -11.72 -2.96
C VAL A 115 3.88 -12.94 -2.05
N ALA A 116 4.18 -12.72 -0.77
CA ALA A 116 4.25 -13.80 0.20
C ALA A 116 2.85 -14.38 0.43
N THR A 117 2.74 -15.71 0.42
CA THR A 117 1.53 -16.40 0.85
C THR A 117 1.51 -16.40 2.38
N GLY A 118 0.54 -15.69 2.97
CA GLY A 118 0.30 -15.69 4.42
C GLY A 118 -0.30 -16.98 4.93
#